data_AF-A4XCI0-F1
#
_entry.id   AF-A4XCI0-F1
#
_cell.length_a   1.000
_cell.length_b   1.000
_cell.length_c   1.000
_cell.angle_alpha   90.00
_cell.angle_beta   90.00
_cell.angle_gamma   90.00
#
_symmetry.space_group_name_H-M   'P 1'
#
loop_
_entity.id
_entity.type
_entity.pdbx_description
1 polymer ?
#
loop_
_entity_poly.entity_id
_entity_poly.type
_entity_poly.pdbx_seq_one_letter_code
_entity_poly.pdbx_strand_id
1 'polypeptide(L)'
;MHTVDLAPRSRPNANTTCTHQPTCPAASAVDHEAARIIASHPEQGWSLRCNGVIVFDDTGELMPDNSPVAPHRGPARHWERHSGV
;
A
#
# COMPACT_ATOMS: atom_id res chain seq x y z
N MET A 1 9.60 -9.44 -28.00
CA MET A 1 9.22 -9.99 -26.69
C MET A 1 10.15 -9.38 -25.65
N HIS A 2 9.76 -8.24 -25.08
CA HIS A 2 10.58 -7.59 -24.06
C HIS A 2 10.40 -8.38 -22.76
N THR A 3 11.42 -9.15 -22.38
CA THR A 3 11.51 -9.76 -21.06
C THR A 3 11.53 -8.63 -20.04
N VAL A 4 10.40 -8.42 -19.36
CA VAL A 4 10.37 -7.59 -18.15
C VAL A 4 11.22 -8.31 -17.11
N ASP A 5 12.40 -7.77 -16.86
CA ASP A 5 13.30 -8.22 -15.82
C ASP A 5 12.57 -8.10 -14.47
N LEU A 6 12.05 -9.24 -13.99
CA LEU A 6 11.41 -9.41 -12.67
C LEU A 6 12.48 -9.52 -11.57
N ALA A 7 13.58 -8.76 -11.66
CA ALA A 7 14.41 -8.58 -10.49
C ALA A 7 13.53 -7.93 -9.41
N PRO A 8 13.50 -8.49 -8.17
CA PRO A 8 12.90 -7.79 -7.06
C PRO A 8 13.73 -6.53 -6.88
N ARG A 9 13.24 -5.40 -7.40
CA ARG A 9 13.77 -4.09 -7.07
C ARG A 9 13.61 -3.99 -5.58
N SER A 10 14.68 -4.27 -4.84
CA SER A 10 14.78 -3.97 -3.42
C SER A 10 14.48 -2.49 -3.33
N ARG A 11 13.22 -2.17 -2.97
CA ARG A 11 12.79 -0.80 -2.76
C ARG A 11 13.79 -0.23 -1.75
N PRO A 12 14.55 0.81 -2.09
CA PRO A 12 15.50 1.38 -1.15
C PRO A 12 14.70 1.85 0.06
N ASN A 13 14.86 1.06 1.12
CA ASN A 13 14.24 1.12 2.43
C ASN A 13 12.75 0.71 2.50
N ALA A 14 12.52 -0.36 3.27
CA ALA A 14 11.26 -0.65 3.95
C ALA A 14 11.31 -0.12 5.41
N ASN A 15 12.32 0.68 5.76
CA ASN A 15 12.62 1.08 7.14
C ASN A 15 13.41 2.40 7.26
N THR A 16 13.13 3.39 6.42
CA THR A 16 13.66 4.75 6.65
C THR A 16 12.86 5.39 7.73
N THR A 17 13.54 5.67 8.83
CA THR A 17 13.18 6.75 9.73
C THR A 17 13.10 8.04 8.90
N CYS A 18 11.90 8.47 8.55
CA CYS A 18 11.67 9.77 7.94
C CYS A 18 12.01 10.89 8.94
N THR A 19 12.43 12.06 8.45
CA THR A 19 12.77 13.22 9.31
C THR A 19 11.56 14.06 9.71
N HIS A 20 10.35 13.51 9.61
CA HIS A 20 9.12 14.23 9.94
C HIS A 20 8.97 14.45 11.45
N GLN A 21 8.44 15.61 11.83
CA GLN A 21 8.03 15.93 13.20
C GLN A 21 6.52 16.27 13.23
N PRO A 22 5.70 15.60 14.07
CA PRO A 22 6.04 14.45 14.90
C PRO A 22 6.53 13.23 14.07
N THR A 23 7.27 12.34 14.72
CA THR A 23 7.76 11.10 14.10
C THR A 23 6.59 10.32 13.53
N CYS A 24 6.73 9.84 12.28
CA CYS A 24 5.68 9.03 11.67
C CYS A 24 5.64 7.63 12.30
N PRO A 25 4.45 7.04 12.44
CA PRO A 25 4.30 5.69 12.95
C PRO A 25 4.92 4.67 11.99
N ALA A 26 5.42 3.56 12.56
CA ALA A 26 5.92 2.42 11.81
C ALA A 26 4.80 1.77 10.98
N ALA A 27 5.14 1.06 9.90
CA ALA A 27 4.15 0.36 9.08
C ALA A 27 3.34 -0.70 9.85
N SER A 28 3.92 -1.30 10.89
CA SER A 28 3.26 -2.28 11.75
C SER A 28 2.42 -1.68 12.88
N ALA A 29 2.39 -0.34 13.02
CA ALA A 29 1.62 0.32 14.06
C ALA A 29 0.13 0.33 13.70
N VAL A 30 -0.75 0.35 14.71
CA VAL A 30 -2.21 0.40 14.50
C VAL A 30 -2.62 1.68 13.76
N ASP A 31 -1.88 2.77 13.98
CA ASP A 31 -2.09 4.09 13.38
C ASP A 31 -1.12 4.37 12.22
N HIS A 32 -0.57 3.35 11.56
CA HIS A 32 0.41 3.51 10.46
C HIS A 32 -0.09 4.41 9.31
N GLU A 33 -1.41 4.56 9.17
CA GLU A 33 -2.10 5.50 8.28
C GLU A 33 -1.91 6.99 8.63
N ALA A 34 -1.33 7.32 9.78
CA ALA A 34 -0.96 8.71 10.12
C ALA A 34 0.39 9.12 9.51
N ALA A 35 1.16 8.19 8.93
CA ALA A 35 2.40 8.49 8.22
C ALA A 35 2.18 9.39 7.00
N ARG A 36 3.10 10.32 6.74
CA ARG A 36 3.00 11.30 5.66
C ARG A 36 3.03 10.64 4.27
N ILE A 37 2.18 11.12 3.37
CA ILE A 37 2.24 10.78 1.94
C ILE A 37 3.49 11.43 1.34
N ILE A 38 4.33 10.64 0.66
CA ILE A 38 5.54 11.11 -0.04
C ILE A 38 5.45 10.93 -1.56
N ALA A 39 4.48 10.17 -2.04
CA ALA A 39 4.09 10.15 -3.45
C ALA A 39 2.59 9.87 -3.56
N SER A 40 1.92 10.52 -4.49
CA SER A 40 0.49 10.33 -4.76
C SER A 40 0.30 10.23 -6.27
N HIS A 41 -0.40 9.17 -6.71
CA HIS A 41 -0.73 8.90 -8.11
C HIS A 41 -2.22 8.56 -8.21
N PRO A 42 -3.12 9.56 -8.05
CA PRO A 42 -4.56 9.35 -8.11
C PRO A 42 -5.01 8.79 -9.45
N GLU A 43 -4.31 9.09 -10.55
CA GLU A 43 -4.59 8.51 -11.87
C GLU A 43 -4.30 7.01 -11.96
N GLN A 44 -3.52 6.47 -11.02
CA GLN A 44 -3.23 5.04 -10.88
C GLN A 44 -3.92 4.41 -9.65
N GLY A 45 -4.61 5.23 -8.86
CA GLY A 45 -5.37 4.83 -7.68
C GLY A 45 -4.55 4.43 -6.47
N TRP A 46 -3.38 5.05 -6.25
CA TRP A 46 -2.55 4.76 -5.08
C TRP A 46 -1.77 5.96 -4.53
N SER A 47 -1.36 5.86 -3.26
CA SER A 47 -0.44 6.77 -2.59
C SER A 47 0.59 6.01 -1.76
N LEU A 48 1.83 6.46 -1.75
CA LEU A 48 2.94 5.92 -0.96
C LEU A 48 3.15 6.78 0.29
N ARG A 49 3.19 6.13 1.46
CA ARG A 49 3.53 6.74 2.74
C ARG A 49 5.01 6.58 3.06
N CYS A 50 5.54 7.48 3.88
CA CYS A 50 6.97 7.49 4.23
C CYS A 50 7.43 6.28 5.05
N ASN A 51 6.51 5.55 5.68
CA ASN A 51 6.77 4.28 6.35
C ASN A 51 6.77 3.07 5.38
N GLY A 52 6.64 3.31 4.08
CA GLY A 52 6.69 2.29 3.03
C GLY A 52 5.34 1.66 2.67
N VAL A 53 4.26 2.02 3.38
CA VAL A 53 2.90 1.53 3.09
C VAL A 53 2.37 2.18 1.81
N ILE A 54 1.87 1.36 0.87
CA ILE A 54 1.06 1.84 -0.24
C ILE A 54 -0.40 1.71 0.15
N VAL A 55 -1.15 2.80 0.05
CA VAL A 55 -2.62 2.78 0.19
C VAL A 55 -3.23 2.90 -1.20
N PHE A 56 -4.18 2.02 -1.51
CA PHE A 56 -4.97 2.08 -2.72
C PHE A 56 -6.27 2.85 -2.47
N ASP A 57 -6.85 3.40 -3.54
CA ASP A 57 -8.17 4.06 -3.50
C ASP A 57 -9.28 3.12 -2.99
N ASP A 58 -9.00 1.81 -3.00
CA ASP A 58 -9.88 0.83 -2.44
C ASP A 58 -9.85 0.66 -0.94
N THR A 59 -8.99 1.40 -0.22
CA THR A 59 -8.62 1.20 1.19
C THR A 59 -7.84 -0.07 1.45
N GLY A 60 -7.52 -0.85 0.42
CA GLY A 60 -6.54 -1.91 0.52
C GLY A 60 -5.14 -1.31 0.64
N GLU A 61 -4.22 -2.13 1.15
CA GLU A 61 -2.86 -1.68 1.38
C GLU A 61 -1.83 -2.73 0.97
N LEU A 62 -0.64 -2.26 0.60
CA LEU A 62 0.54 -3.10 0.45
C LEU A 62 1.59 -2.67 1.46
N MET A 63 1.91 -3.57 2.38
CA MET A 63 2.94 -3.36 3.38
C MET A 63 4.35 -3.30 2.77
N PRO A 64 5.35 -2.78 3.51
CA PRO A 64 6.72 -2.71 3.02
C PRO A 64 7.35 -4.08 2.72
N ASP A 65 6.83 -5.15 3.31
CA ASP A 65 7.21 -6.56 3.07
C ASP A 65 6.42 -7.21 1.92
N ASN A 66 5.66 -6.40 1.18
CA ASN A 66 4.75 -6.82 0.11
C ASN A 66 3.56 -7.68 0.56
N SER A 67 3.27 -7.75 1.88
CA SER A 67 2.04 -8.41 2.35
C SER A 67 0.81 -7.53 2.04
N PRO A 68 -0.29 -8.12 1.53
CA PRO A 68 -1.51 -7.40 1.25
C PRO A 68 -2.40 -7.26 2.50
N VAL A 69 -2.98 -6.08 2.69
CA VAL A 69 -4.10 -5.85 3.62
C VAL A 69 -5.36 -5.63 2.78
N ALA A 70 -6.41 -6.40 3.08
CA ALA A 70 -7.65 -6.33 2.32
C ALA A 70 -8.35 -4.97 2.54
N PRO A 71 -9.06 -4.46 1.51
CA PRO A 71 -9.93 -3.31 1.64
C PRO A 71 -10.85 -3.37 2.86
N HIS A 72 -11.01 -2.25 3.56
CA HIS A 72 -11.91 -2.12 4.71
C HIS A 72 -13.39 -1.97 4.31
N ARG A 73 -13.69 -2.03 3.02
CA ARG A 73 -15.07 -2.06 2.50
C ARG A 73 -15.53 -3.50 2.34
N GLY A 74 -16.80 -3.76 2.66
CA GLY A 74 -17.43 -5.07 2.47
C GLY A 74 -17.28 -5.58 1.03
N PRO A 75 -17.61 -6.86 0.77
CA PRO A 75 -17.35 -7.50 -0.51
C PRO A 75 -17.82 -6.64 -1.67
N ALA A 76 -16.99 -6.51 -2.71
CA ALA A 76 -17.35 -5.76 -3.89
C ALA A 76 -18.67 -6.32 -4.43
N ARG A 77 -19.67 -5.45 -4.65
CA ARG A 77 -21.04 -5.83 -5.08
C ARG A 77 -21.12 -6.69 -6.36
N HIS A 78 -20.02 -6.87 -7.07
CA HIS A 78 -19.93 -7.69 -8.29
C HIS A 78 -19.39 -9.11 -8.05
N TRP A 79 -18.83 -9.43 -6.88
CA TRP A 79 -18.32 -10.77 -6.52
C TRP A 79 -19.44 -11.83 -6.49
N GLU A 80 -20.66 -11.44 -6.10
CA GLU A 80 -21.80 -12.36 -5.98
C GLU A 80 -22.29 -12.95 -7.32
N ARG A 81 -21.95 -12.36 -8.47
CA ARG A 81 -22.58 -12.76 -9.76
C ARG A 81 -21.93 -13.99 -10.42
N HIS A 82 -20.77 -14.43 -9.95
CA HIS A 82 -20.07 -15.59 -10.52
C HIS A 82 -20.08 -16.85 -9.62
N SER A 83 -20.62 -16.76 -8.40
CA SER A 83 -20.80 -17.92 -7.53
C SER A 83 -22.24 -18.41 -7.65
N GLY A 84 -22.55 -19.03 -8.79
CA GLY A 84 -23.82 -19.69 -9.01
C GLY A 84 -24.01 -20.86 -8.05
N VAL A 85 -25.08 -20.79 -7.26
CA VAL A 85 -25.90 -21.92 -6.83
C VAL A 85 -27.29 -21.68 -7.39
#